data_AF-A0AAE0S690-F1
#
_entry.id   AF-A0AAE0S690-F1
#
_cell.length_a   1.000
_cell.length_b   1.000
_cell.length_c   1.000
_cell.angle_alpha   90.00
_cell.angle_beta   90.00
_cell.angle_gamma   90.00
#
_symmetry.space_group_name_H-M   'P 1'
#
loop_
_entity.id
_entity.type
_entity.pdbx_description
1 polymer ?
#
loop_
_entity_poly.entity_id
_entity_poly.type
_entity_poly.pdbx_seq_one_letter_code
_entity_poly.pdbx_strand_id
1 'polypeptide(L)'
;MFIRELLLKLGVNQLLLTSDNDSGIKRDVFYQYALPTANFQHFDQSKDLMDTIANWSEDFPLMVMEFWTGWFDHWGSGHGGMALQDFEKSLKSILEANGSLNFYMFHGGTNFGFTAGANKFVNKPYEPDVTSYDYDALLSEAGDTTSKYNKARELLLKYVLSEEG
;
A
#
# COMPACT_ATOMS: atom_id res chain seq x y z
N MET A 1 -15.45 14.79 11.70
CA MET A 1 -15.66 13.35 12.03
C MET A 1 -17.00 12.78 11.53
N PHE A 2 -17.53 13.16 10.37
CA PHE A 2 -18.83 12.60 9.93
C PHE A 2 -18.77 11.09 9.61
N ILE A 3 -17.77 10.65 8.84
CA ILE A 3 -17.65 9.25 8.40
C ILE A 3 -17.48 8.28 9.58
N ARG A 4 -16.63 8.62 10.56
CA ARG A 4 -16.45 7.82 11.78
C ARG A 4 -17.76 7.58 12.52
N GLU A 5 -18.48 8.67 12.83
CA GLU A 5 -19.74 8.58 13.57
C GLU A 5 -20.80 7.80 12.79
N LEU A 6 -20.80 7.92 11.45
CA LEU A 6 -21.68 7.13 10.60
C LEU A 6 -21.35 5.63 10.69
N LEU A 7 -20.08 5.24 10.58
CA LEU A 7 -19.66 3.84 10.72
C LEU A 7 -20.09 3.25 12.07
N LEU A 8 -19.83 3.98 13.16
CA LEU A 8 -20.23 3.57 14.51
C LEU A 8 -21.75 3.46 14.64
N LYS A 9 -22.51 4.44 14.11
CA LYS A 9 -23.98 4.43 14.11
C LYS A 9 -24.56 3.26 13.31
N LEU A 10 -23.88 2.84 12.24
CA LEU A 10 -24.26 1.68 11.43
C LEU A 10 -23.81 0.35 12.05
N GLY A 11 -23.17 0.37 13.22
CA GLY A 11 -22.85 -0.83 14.00
C GLY A 11 -21.44 -1.38 13.81
N VAL A 12 -20.54 -0.65 13.14
CA VAL A 12 -19.12 -1.05 13.07
C VAL A 12 -18.51 -0.94 14.47
N ASN A 13 -17.95 -2.04 14.96
CA ASN A 13 -17.36 -2.13 16.30
C ASN A 13 -15.94 -2.73 16.30
N GLN A 14 -15.35 -2.90 15.12
CA GLN A 14 -13.96 -3.31 14.91
C GLN A 14 -13.02 -2.09 15.00
N LEU A 15 -11.71 -2.36 14.97
CA LEU A 15 -10.68 -1.33 14.86
C LEU A 15 -10.93 -0.44 13.64
N LEU A 16 -11.03 0.86 13.87
CA LEU A 16 -11.05 1.87 12.82
C LEU A 16 -9.61 2.31 12.55
N LEU A 17 -9.31 2.53 11.27
CA LEU A 17 -8.01 3.01 10.82
C LEU A 17 -8.16 4.05 9.71
N THR A 18 -7.09 4.81 9.47
CA THR A 18 -6.90 5.65 8.30
C THR A 18 -5.58 5.32 7.62
N SER A 19 -5.50 5.52 6.31
CA SER A 19 -4.34 5.18 5.51
C SER A 19 -3.93 6.36 4.65
N ASP A 20 -2.71 6.83 4.84
CA ASP A 20 -2.23 8.04 4.17
C ASP A 20 -0.77 7.88 3.75
N ASN A 21 -0.40 8.59 2.68
CA ASN A 21 1.00 8.84 2.34
C ASN A 21 1.53 10.06 3.11
N ASP A 22 2.81 10.39 2.94
CA ASP A 22 3.47 11.50 3.63
C ASP A 22 2.75 12.85 3.48
N SER A 23 2.10 13.09 2.34
CA SER A 23 1.34 14.31 2.10
C SER A 23 -0.06 14.29 2.72
N GLY A 24 -0.71 13.13 2.76
CA GLY A 24 -2.05 12.95 3.32
C GLY A 24 -2.05 13.09 4.83
N ILE A 25 -1.07 12.44 5.48
CA ILE A 25 -1.05 12.29 6.94
C ILE A 25 -0.87 13.62 7.68
N LYS A 26 -0.36 14.66 6.99
CA LYS A 26 -0.14 16.01 7.53
C LYS A 26 -1.38 16.91 7.45
N ARG A 27 -2.46 16.47 6.78
CA ARG A 27 -3.62 17.32 6.48
C ARG A 27 -4.63 17.40 7.61
N ASP A 28 -4.73 16.38 8.44
CA ASP A 28 -5.71 16.32 9.53
C ASP A 28 -5.20 15.43 10.67
N VAL A 29 -5.65 15.68 11.90
CA VAL A 29 -5.21 15.01 13.13
C VAL A 29 -6.10 13.81 13.49
N PHE A 30 -6.53 13.05 12.49
CA PHE A 30 -7.51 11.97 12.67
C PHE A 30 -6.97 10.78 13.48
N TYR A 31 -5.64 10.68 13.64
CA TYR A 31 -4.95 9.65 14.44
C TYR A 31 -5.41 9.57 15.90
N GLN A 32 -6.12 10.58 16.42
CA GLN A 32 -6.73 10.53 17.77
C GLN A 32 -7.97 9.63 17.84
N TYR A 33 -8.56 9.26 16.70
CA TYR A 33 -9.88 8.63 16.62
C TYR A 33 -9.88 7.29 15.88
N ALA A 34 -8.77 6.95 15.22
CA ALA A 34 -8.54 5.73 14.46
C ALA A 34 -7.03 5.48 14.36
N LEU A 35 -6.61 4.23 14.18
CA LEU A 35 -5.21 3.87 14.00
C LEU A 35 -4.67 4.50 12.69
N PRO A 36 -3.65 5.36 12.74
CA PRO A 36 -2.98 5.84 11.53
C PRO A 36 -2.11 4.74 10.91
N THR A 37 -2.18 4.59 9.59
CA THR A 37 -1.41 3.61 8.81
C THR A 37 -0.79 4.25 7.58
N ALA A 38 0.27 3.65 7.06
CA ALA A 38 1.12 4.24 6.03
C ALA A 38 0.89 3.64 4.64
N ASN A 39 0.97 4.49 3.61
CA ASN A 39 0.95 4.09 2.20
C ASN A 39 2.24 4.56 1.50
N PHE A 40 2.98 3.64 0.89
CA PHE A 40 4.21 3.97 0.15
C PHE A 40 4.68 2.85 -0.78
N GLN A 41 5.52 3.22 -1.76
CA GLN A 41 6.21 2.29 -2.65
C GLN A 41 7.64 1.99 -2.20
N HIS A 42 8.41 3.02 -1.83
CA HIS A 42 9.83 2.89 -1.52
C HIS A 42 10.11 3.19 -0.05
N PHE A 43 10.88 2.32 0.60
CA PHE A 43 11.19 2.50 2.02
C PHE A 43 11.91 3.82 2.33
N ASP A 44 12.84 4.26 1.48
CA ASP A 44 13.61 5.49 1.69
C ASP A 44 12.70 6.74 1.75
N GLN A 45 11.53 6.70 1.11
CA GLN A 45 10.52 7.76 1.15
C GLN A 45 9.57 7.62 2.35
N SER A 46 9.57 6.48 3.02
CA SER A 46 8.63 6.12 4.08
C SER A 46 9.16 6.30 5.49
N LYS A 47 10.49 6.42 5.68
CA LYS A 47 11.09 6.57 7.01
C LYS A 47 10.48 7.73 7.78
N ASP A 48 10.36 8.90 7.14
CA ASP A 48 9.77 10.08 7.77
C ASP A 48 8.29 9.88 8.11
N LEU A 49 7.54 9.15 7.27
CA LEU A 49 6.14 8.82 7.50
C LEU A 49 5.98 7.86 8.70
N MET A 50 6.81 6.82 8.78
CA MET A 50 6.79 5.87 9.90
C MET A 50 7.25 6.53 11.20
N ASP A 51 8.32 7.33 11.15
CA ASP A 51 8.80 8.12 12.29
C ASP A 51 7.70 9.09 12.75
N THR A 52 6.94 9.70 11.82
CA THR A 52 5.80 10.58 12.16
C THR A 52 4.72 9.82 12.92
N ILE A 53 4.33 8.63 12.46
CA ILE A 53 3.32 7.81 13.14
C ILE A 53 3.81 7.38 14.53
N ALA A 54 5.04 6.89 14.62
CA ALA A 54 5.65 6.46 15.89
C ALA A 54 5.75 7.61 16.91
N ASN A 55 6.00 8.83 16.45
CA ASN A 55 6.06 10.02 17.31
C ASN A 55 4.69 10.46 17.86
N TRP A 56 3.58 9.99 17.29
CA TRP A 56 2.24 10.30 17.82
C TRP A 56 1.84 9.42 19.00
N SER A 57 2.29 8.16 19.03
CA SER A 57 2.10 7.26 20.16
C SER A 57 3.00 6.02 20.01
N GLU A 58 3.65 5.63 21.11
CA GLU A 58 4.39 4.37 21.20
C GLU A 58 3.47 3.14 21.14
N ASP A 59 2.17 3.31 21.40
CA ASP A 59 1.17 2.23 21.38
C ASP A 59 0.65 1.92 19.96
N PHE A 60 0.96 2.76 18.97
CA PHE A 60 0.52 2.52 17.60
C PHE A 60 1.37 1.43 16.94
N PRO A 61 0.79 0.27 16.57
CA PRO A 61 1.52 -0.70 15.78
C PRO A 61 1.84 -0.10 14.41
N LEU A 62 3.06 -0.35 13.93
CA LEU A 62 3.41 0.01 12.56
C LEU A 62 2.63 -0.87 11.59
N MET A 63 1.81 -0.25 10.75
CA MET A 63 1.09 -0.93 9.67
C MET A 63 1.22 -0.15 8.37
N VAL A 64 1.71 -0.83 7.33
CA VAL A 64 1.71 -0.35 5.95
C VAL A 64 0.44 -0.84 5.28
N MET A 65 -0.57 0.02 5.19
CA MET A 65 -1.87 -0.35 4.63
C MET A 65 -1.84 -0.47 3.12
N GLU A 66 -0.97 0.28 2.44
CA GLU A 66 -0.70 0.09 1.02
C GLU A 66 0.80 0.09 0.78
N PHE A 67 1.39 -1.10 0.70
CA PHE A 67 2.71 -1.26 0.12
C PHE A 67 2.55 -1.37 -1.39
N TRP A 68 2.83 -0.29 -2.13
CA TRP A 68 2.67 -0.24 -3.58
C TRP A 68 3.72 -1.10 -4.30
N THR A 69 3.38 -2.33 -4.63
CA THR A 69 4.32 -3.36 -5.12
C THR A 69 4.79 -3.14 -6.55
N GLY A 70 4.07 -2.29 -7.28
CA GLY A 70 4.31 -1.87 -8.66
C GLY A 70 3.46 -0.64 -8.94
N TRP A 71 2.96 -0.47 -10.16
CA TRP A 71 2.12 0.68 -10.51
C TRP A 71 1.16 0.35 -11.66
N PHE A 72 0.09 1.13 -11.78
CA PHE A 72 -0.88 1.01 -12.87
C PHE A 72 -0.48 1.88 -14.07
N ASP A 73 -1.03 1.55 -15.25
CA ASP A 73 -0.67 2.22 -16.50
C ASP A 73 -1.78 3.13 -17.03
N HIS A 74 -1.36 4.14 -17.78
CA HIS A 74 -2.24 4.99 -18.58
C HIS A 74 -2.07 4.71 -20.07
N TRP A 75 -3.15 4.88 -20.85
CA TRP A 75 -3.07 4.79 -22.30
C TRP A 75 -2.06 5.79 -22.89
N GLY A 76 -1.19 5.29 -23.77
CA GLY A 76 -0.14 6.10 -24.42
C GLY A 76 1.12 6.31 -23.57
N SER A 77 1.17 5.71 -22.38
CA SER A 77 2.37 5.64 -21.54
C SER A 77 3.05 4.27 -21.67
N GLY A 78 4.27 4.16 -21.15
CA GLY A 78 4.94 2.86 -21.00
C GLY A 78 4.43 2.10 -19.78
N HIS A 79 4.75 0.82 -19.70
CA HIS A 79 4.41 -0.02 -18.56
C HIS A 79 5.20 0.40 -17.31
N GLY A 80 4.49 0.78 -16.26
CA GLY A 80 4.99 1.09 -14.94
C GLY A 80 5.31 -0.18 -14.14
N GLY A 81 6.04 -0.01 -13.04
CA GLY A 81 6.41 -1.12 -12.19
C GLY A 81 7.45 -0.76 -11.15
N MET A 82 7.99 -1.78 -10.50
CA MET A 82 9.01 -1.65 -9.47
C MET A 82 10.06 -2.74 -9.66
N ALA A 83 11.34 -2.37 -9.69
CA ALA A 83 12.41 -3.34 -9.79
C ALA A 83 12.39 -4.32 -8.60
N LEU A 84 12.70 -5.59 -8.85
CA LEU A 84 12.66 -6.64 -7.84
C LEU A 84 13.55 -6.32 -6.62
N GLN A 85 14.70 -5.67 -6.85
CA GLN A 85 15.62 -5.27 -5.79
C GLN A 85 15.02 -4.22 -4.87
N ASP A 86 14.29 -3.25 -5.42
CA ASP A 86 13.64 -2.20 -4.63
C ASP A 86 12.45 -2.76 -3.84
N PHE A 87 11.70 -3.70 -4.44
CA PHE A 87 10.64 -4.45 -3.77
C PHE A 87 11.20 -5.25 -2.59
N GLU A 88 12.28 -6.00 -2.82
CA GLU A 88 12.95 -6.80 -1.79
C GLU A 88 13.46 -5.93 -0.64
N LYS A 89 14.12 -4.81 -0.97
CA LYS A 89 14.61 -3.85 0.03
C LYS A 89 13.46 -3.32 0.88
N SER A 90 12.38 -2.87 0.25
CA SER A 90 11.25 -2.27 0.96
C SER A 90 10.52 -3.28 1.85
N LEU A 91 10.28 -4.49 1.34
CA LEU A 91 9.64 -5.56 2.12
C LEU A 91 10.48 -5.95 3.35
N LYS A 92 11.80 -6.12 3.18
CA LYS A 92 12.69 -6.42 4.32
C LYS A 92 12.62 -5.35 5.39
N SER A 93 12.68 -4.07 5.00
CA SER A 93 12.68 -2.99 5.97
C SER A 93 11.36 -2.87 6.73
N ILE A 94 10.22 -3.21 6.11
CA ILE A 94 8.94 -3.30 6.82
C ILE A 94 8.98 -4.42 7.88
N LEU A 95 9.47 -5.60 7.51
CA LEU A 95 9.58 -6.75 8.41
C LEU A 95 10.57 -6.49 9.56
N GLU A 96 11.73 -5.92 9.26
CA GLU A 96 12.76 -5.55 10.25
C GLU A 96 12.25 -4.50 11.26
N ALA A 97 11.31 -3.65 10.85
CA ALA A 97 10.64 -2.70 11.72
C ALA A 97 9.46 -3.31 12.51
N ASN A 98 9.29 -4.64 12.48
CA ASN A 98 8.15 -5.37 13.04
C ASN A 98 6.79 -4.82 12.56
N GLY A 99 6.76 -4.35 11.30
CA GLY A 99 5.59 -3.75 10.69
C GLY A 99 4.64 -4.80 10.11
N SER A 100 3.35 -4.61 10.34
CA SER A 100 2.31 -5.27 9.55
C SER A 100 2.24 -4.66 8.15
N LEU A 101 1.84 -5.44 7.15
CA LEU A 101 1.77 -4.95 5.77
C LEU A 101 0.59 -5.53 4.98
N ASN A 102 0.16 -4.76 3.99
CA ASN A 102 -0.77 -5.17 2.96
C ASN A 102 -0.19 -4.85 1.58
N PHE A 103 -0.08 -5.86 0.71
CA PHE A 103 0.45 -5.72 -0.64
C PHE A 103 -0.60 -5.07 -1.55
N TYR A 104 -0.32 -3.86 -2.04
CA TYR A 104 -1.13 -3.17 -3.03
C TYR A 104 -0.36 -3.14 -4.38
N MET A 105 -0.59 -4.02 -5.34
CA MET A 105 -1.54 -5.13 -5.33
C MET A 105 -0.81 -6.45 -5.16
N PHE A 106 -1.39 -7.36 -4.37
CA PHE A 106 -0.99 -8.76 -4.41
C PHE A 106 -1.33 -9.39 -5.78
N HIS A 107 -2.54 -9.13 -6.25
CA HIS A 107 -3.04 -9.48 -7.58
C HIS A 107 -3.99 -8.36 -8.00
N GLY A 108 -3.70 -7.68 -9.10
CA GLY A 108 -4.55 -6.59 -9.56
C GLY A 108 -5.64 -7.04 -10.54
N GLY A 109 -5.32 -7.90 -11.51
CA GLY A 109 -6.29 -8.48 -12.45
C GLY A 109 -6.63 -7.54 -13.60
N THR A 110 -7.92 -7.32 -13.87
CA THR A 110 -8.41 -6.61 -15.07
C THR A 110 -9.56 -5.67 -14.75
N ASN A 111 -9.52 -4.44 -15.28
CA ASN A 111 -10.63 -3.51 -15.30
C ASN A 111 -11.58 -3.82 -16.47
N PHE A 112 -12.47 -4.80 -16.30
CA PHE A 112 -13.36 -5.24 -17.39
C PHE A 112 -14.37 -4.17 -17.85
N GLY A 113 -14.65 -4.17 -19.15
CA GLY A 113 -15.65 -3.28 -19.73
C GLY A 113 -15.27 -1.80 -19.55
N PHE A 114 -16.10 -1.05 -18.82
CA PHE A 114 -15.95 0.39 -18.60
C PHE A 114 -15.69 0.73 -17.13
N THR A 115 -15.02 -0.15 -16.38
CA THR A 115 -14.72 0.08 -14.95
C THR A 115 -13.38 0.74 -14.69
N ALA A 116 -12.56 0.92 -15.73
CA ALA A 116 -11.25 1.56 -15.60
C ALA A 116 -11.39 3.03 -15.15
N GLY A 117 -10.45 3.44 -14.30
CA GLY A 117 -10.36 4.80 -13.78
C GLY A 117 -9.65 5.77 -14.72
N ALA A 118 -9.30 6.92 -14.17
CA ALA A 118 -8.44 7.89 -14.80
C ALA A 118 -7.88 8.88 -13.77
N ASN A 119 -6.72 9.44 -14.08
CA ASN A 119 -6.13 10.51 -13.30
C ASN A 119 -6.32 11.86 -14.01
N LYS A 120 -6.57 12.89 -13.19
CA LYS A 120 -6.57 14.28 -13.64
C LYS A 120 -5.93 15.16 -12.58
N PHE A 121 -4.72 15.62 -12.87
CA PHE A 121 -4.03 16.59 -12.02
C PHE A 121 -4.14 18.01 -12.58
N VAL A 122 -3.94 19.00 -11.71
CA VAL A 122 -3.81 20.41 -12.11
C VAL A 122 -2.67 20.51 -13.10
N ASN A 123 -2.89 21.20 -14.23
CA ASN A 123 -1.92 21.40 -15.31
C ASN A 123 -1.40 20.12 -16.02
N LYS A 124 -2.05 18.96 -15.86
CA LYS A 124 -1.76 17.74 -16.65
C LYS A 124 -2.92 17.39 -17.60
N PRO A 125 -2.69 16.65 -18.70
CA PRO A 125 -3.78 16.08 -19.48
C PRO A 125 -4.64 15.10 -18.64
N TYR A 126 -5.79 14.71 -19.17
CA TYR A 126 -6.56 13.60 -18.64
C TYR A 126 -5.85 12.29 -19.01
N GLU A 127 -5.60 11.43 -18.03
CA GLU A 127 -4.81 10.22 -18.17
C GLU A 127 -5.72 9.01 -17.87
N PRO A 128 -6.36 8.39 -18.88
CA PRO A 128 -7.21 7.24 -18.67
C PRO A 128 -6.39 5.99 -18.39
N ASP A 129 -6.81 5.21 -17.40
CA ASP A 129 -6.15 3.96 -17.04
C ASP A 129 -6.39 2.90 -18.12
N VAL A 130 -5.40 2.01 -18.29
CA VAL A 130 -5.55 0.89 -19.21
C VAL A 130 -6.49 -0.19 -18.64
N THR A 131 -6.94 -1.08 -19.52
CA THR A 131 -7.81 -2.21 -19.13
C THR A 131 -7.08 -3.20 -18.23
N SER A 132 -5.82 -3.50 -18.51
CA SER A 132 -5.01 -4.36 -17.65
C SER A 132 -4.80 -3.69 -16.30
N TYR A 133 -5.00 -4.44 -15.22
CA TYR A 133 -4.62 -4.04 -13.87
C TYR A 133 -3.56 -5.00 -13.33
N ASP A 134 -2.66 -5.49 -14.20
CA ASP A 134 -1.53 -6.35 -13.82
C ASP A 134 -0.70 -5.75 -12.67
N TYR A 135 -0.50 -4.43 -12.74
CA TYR A 135 0.15 -3.61 -11.72
C TYR A 135 1.64 -3.95 -11.48
N ASP A 136 2.25 -4.85 -12.25
CA ASP A 136 3.54 -5.46 -11.91
C ASP A 136 3.48 -6.06 -10.48
N ALA A 137 2.37 -6.73 -10.17
CA ALA A 137 2.04 -7.29 -8.87
C ALA A 137 2.78 -8.61 -8.58
N LEU A 138 2.48 -9.22 -7.43
CA LEU A 138 3.01 -10.53 -7.07
C LEU A 138 2.42 -11.62 -7.98
N LEU A 139 1.15 -11.51 -8.35
CA LEU A 139 0.54 -12.33 -9.40
C LEU A 139 0.27 -11.46 -10.63
N SER A 140 0.53 -12.01 -11.82
CA SER A 140 0.19 -11.34 -13.08
C SER A 140 -1.33 -11.12 -13.20
N GLU A 141 -1.74 -10.36 -14.22
CA GLU A 141 -3.16 -10.21 -14.59
C GLU A 141 -3.88 -11.56 -14.74
N ALA A 142 -3.20 -12.57 -15.26
CA ALA A 142 -3.76 -13.92 -15.44
C ALA A 142 -3.64 -14.83 -14.19
N GLY A 143 -3.00 -14.35 -13.12
CA GLY A 143 -2.80 -15.09 -11.87
C GLY A 143 -1.51 -15.91 -11.80
N ASP A 144 -0.59 -15.74 -12.75
CA ASP A 144 0.71 -16.44 -12.73
C ASP A 144 1.61 -15.86 -11.63
N THR A 145 2.34 -16.71 -10.92
CA THR A 145 3.32 -16.26 -9.92
C THR A 145 4.48 -15.52 -10.59
N THR A 146 4.85 -14.35 -10.08
CA THR A 146 6.00 -13.59 -10.57
C THR A 146 7.26 -13.81 -9.74
N SER A 147 8.38 -13.21 -10.17
CA SER A 147 9.59 -13.15 -9.35
C SER A 147 9.36 -12.46 -8.00
N LYS A 148 8.43 -11.48 -7.94
CA LYS A 148 8.07 -10.80 -6.68
C LYS A 148 7.32 -11.73 -5.73
N TYR A 149 6.40 -12.56 -6.23
CA TYR A 149 5.74 -13.58 -5.40
C TYR A 149 6.75 -14.52 -4.74
N ASN A 150 7.67 -15.08 -5.54
CA ASN A 150 8.67 -16.01 -5.03
C ASN A 150 9.56 -15.35 -3.97
N LYS A 151 9.97 -14.11 -4.19
CA LYS A 151 10.79 -13.35 -3.24
C LYS A 151 10.02 -13.00 -1.96
N ALA A 152 8.77 -12.55 -2.06
CA ALA A 152 7.94 -12.24 -0.91
C ALA A 152 7.72 -13.49 -0.03
N ARG A 153 7.40 -14.62 -0.66
CA ARG A 153 7.23 -15.90 0.03
C ARG A 153 8.51 -16.33 0.77
N GLU A 154 9.66 -16.20 0.13
CA GLU A 154 10.97 -16.50 0.75
C GLU A 154 11.21 -15.66 2.02
N LEU A 155 11.02 -14.34 1.92
CA LEU A 155 11.26 -13.41 3.03
C LEU A 155 10.28 -13.61 4.19
N LEU A 156 8.98 -13.75 3.89
CA LEU A 156 7.96 -13.95 4.91
C LEU A 156 8.14 -15.28 5.64
N LEU A 157 8.46 -16.37 4.93
CA LEU A 157 8.77 -17.64 5.57
C LEU A 157 10.01 -17.54 6.47
N LYS A 158 11.05 -16.85 6.02
CA LYS A 158 12.24 -16.64 6.83
C LYS A 158 11.91 -15.87 8.12
N TYR A 159 11.09 -14.82 8.02
CA TYR A 159 10.71 -13.99 9.15
C TYR A 159 9.79 -14.71 10.15
N VAL A 160 8.78 -15.44 9.66
CA VAL A 160 7.83 -16.18 10.51
C VAL A 160 8.48 -17.41 11.17
N LEU A 161 9.46 -18.04 10.52
CA LEU A 161 10.12 -19.24 11.04
C LEU A 161 11.38 -18.93 11.87
N SER A 162 11.90 -17.71 11.86
CA SER A 162 12.90 -17.31 12.86
C SER A 162 12.23 -17.20 14.23
N GLU A 163 12.84 -17.79 15.27
CA GLU A 163 12.31 -17.92 16.64
C GLU A 163 12.07 -16.59 17.41
N GLU A 164 11.95 -15.45 16.72
CA GLU A 164 11.74 -14.11 17.31
C GLU A 164 10.40 -13.46 16.92
N GLY A 165 9.44 -14.24 16.39
CA GLY A 165 8.05 -13.81 16.16
C GLY A 165 7.16 -13.91 17.39
#